data_AF-A0AAV5SN08-F1
#
_entry.id   AF-A0AAV5SN08-F1
#
_cell.length_a   1.000
_cell.length_b   1.000
_cell.length_c   1.000
_cell.angle_alpha   90.00
_cell.angle_beta   90.00
_cell.angle_gamma   90.00
#
_symmetry.space_group_name_H-M   'P 1'
#
loop_
_entity.id
_entity.type
_entity.pdbx_description
1 polymer ?
#
loop_
_entity_poly.entity_id
_entity_poly.type
_entity_poly.pdbx_seq_one_letter_code
_entity_poly.pdbx_strand_id
1 'polypeptide(L)'
;MVSTGIVTVVICYGFVPIVLVTMIGQTLIELKHGMYHASPSTKRYQKRAVTSLIFQGVVPGLIYVLPAFIEAGLYMQTISMGQENA
;
A
#
# COMPACT_ATOMS: atom_id res chain seq x y z
N MET A 1 -9.82 -25.83 0.76
CA MET A 1 -8.74 -25.09 0.07
C MET A 1 -9.07 -23.62 -0.20
N VAL A 2 -10.33 -23.24 -0.46
CA VAL A 2 -10.74 -21.82 -0.67
C VAL A 2 -10.57 -20.96 0.59
N SER A 3 -10.92 -21.49 1.77
CA SER A 3 -10.82 -20.74 3.04
C SER A 3 -9.38 -20.38 3.43
N THR A 4 -8.42 -21.27 3.19
CA THR A 4 -6.99 -21.01 3.42
C THR A 4 -6.40 -19.98 2.45
N GLY A 5 -6.89 -19.93 1.21
CA GLY A 5 -6.45 -18.93 0.22
C GLY A 5 -6.89 -17.51 0.57
N ILE A 6 -8.15 -17.34 1.01
CA ILE A 6 -8.70 -16.04 1.42
C ILE A 6 -7.96 -15.51 2.66
N VAL A 7 -7.69 -16.36 3.65
CA VAL A 7 -6.94 -15.98 4.85
C VAL A 7 -5.53 -15.49 4.49
N THR A 8 -4.83 -16.17 3.57
CA THR A 8 -3.52 -15.73 3.09
C THR A 8 -3.60 -14.40 2.35
N VAL A 9 -4.62 -14.17 1.52
CA VAL A 9 -4.83 -12.89 0.83
C VAL A 9 -5.10 -11.77 1.84
N VAL A 10 -6.00 -11.95 2.78
CA VAL A 10 -6.36 -10.91 3.76
C VAL A 10 -5.19 -10.59 4.68
N ILE A 11 -4.44 -11.59 5.15
CA ILE A 11 -3.29 -11.38 6.03
C ILE A 11 -2.12 -10.73 5.26
N CYS A 12 -1.74 -11.26 4.09
CA CYS A 12 -0.60 -10.72 3.35
C CYS A 12 -0.88 -9.36 2.73
N TYR A 13 -2.05 -9.16 2.11
CA TYR A 13 -2.41 -7.86 1.53
C TYR A 13 -2.89 -6.84 2.57
N GLY A 14 -3.32 -7.27 3.76
CA GLY A 14 -3.69 -6.36 4.85
C GLY A 14 -2.49 -5.92 5.71
N PHE A 15 -1.54 -6.81 5.99
CA PHE A 15 -0.41 -6.53 6.85
C PHE A 15 0.65 -5.64 6.19
N VAL A 16 0.98 -5.92 4.93
CA VAL A 16 1.98 -5.15 4.15
C VAL A 16 1.68 -3.65 4.09
N PRO A 17 0.46 -3.19 3.77
CA PRO A 17 0.17 -1.75 3.76
C PRO A 17 0.24 -1.13 5.16
N ILE A 18 -0.10 -1.85 6.23
CA ILE A 18 0.03 -1.34 7.61
C ILE A 18 1.50 -1.05 7.92
N VAL A 19 2.40 -2.01 7.65
CA VAL A 19 3.85 -1.84 7.87
C VAL A 19 4.39 -0.67 7.05
N LEU A 20 4.02 -0.56 5.78
CA LEU A 20 4.45 0.54 4.91
C LEU A 20 3.99 1.90 5.46
N VAL A 21 2.74 2.02 5.88
CA VAL A 21 2.22 3.28 6.44
C VAL A 21 2.96 3.66 7.73
N THR A 22 3.26 2.69 8.60
CA THR A 22 4.01 2.96 9.84
C THR A 22 5.46 3.41 9.56
N MET A 23 6.16 2.78 8.63
CA MET A 23 7.52 3.18 8.21
C MET A 23 7.54 4.58 7.60
N ILE A 24 6.59 4.88 6.71
CA ILE A 24 6.47 6.22 6.10
C ILE A 24 6.18 7.25 7.20
N GLY A 25 5.30 6.93 8.14
CA GLY A 25 4.98 7.79 9.28
C GLY A 25 6.20 8.11 10.15
N GLN A 26 6.97 7.09 10.53
CA GLN A 26 8.23 7.28 11.28
C GLN A 26 9.23 8.14 10.51
N THR A 27 9.41 7.86 9.21
CA THR A 27 10.30 8.63 8.33
C THR A 27 9.88 10.11 8.28
N LEU A 28 8.58 10.40 8.22
CA LEU A 28 8.06 11.77 8.24
C LEU A 28 8.30 12.48 9.58
N ILE A 29 8.17 11.75 10.70
CA ILE A 29 8.39 12.29 12.05
C ILE A 29 9.87 12.64 12.22
N GLU A 30 10.77 11.70 11.90
CA GLU A 30 12.22 11.91 11.96
C GLU A 30 12.66 13.07 11.06
N LEU A 31 12.11 13.13 9.85
CA LEU A 31 12.38 14.23 8.93
C LEU A 31 11.95 15.58 9.52
N LYS A 32 10.74 15.67 10.10
CA LYS A 32 10.26 16.89 10.74
C LYS A 32 11.15 17.32 11.89
N HIS A 33 11.58 16.37 12.72
CA HIS A 33 12.46 16.62 13.85
C HIS A 33 13.85 17.09 13.40
N GLY A 34 14.47 16.38 12.45
CA GLY A 34 15.79 16.72 11.90
C GLY A 34 15.78 18.03 11.10
N MET A 35 14.66 18.36 10.44
CA MET A 35 14.51 19.61 9.70
C MET A 35 14.37 20.84 10.60
N TYR A 36 14.05 20.71 11.89
CA TYR A 36 13.84 21.87 12.75
C TYR A 36 15.05 22.83 12.75
N HIS A 37 16.26 22.28 12.78
CA HIS A 37 17.54 23.01 12.74
C HIS A 37 18.14 23.16 11.34
N ALA A 38 17.48 22.64 10.30
CA ALA A 38 18.02 22.63 8.94
C ALA A 38 17.81 23.96 8.20
N SER A 39 18.73 24.29 7.29
CA SER A 39 18.64 25.46 6.42
C SER A 39 17.40 25.41 5.50
N PRO A 40 16.89 26.55 5.01
CA PRO A 40 15.72 26.60 4.13
C PRO A 40 15.88 25.80 2.83
N SER A 41 17.10 25.73 2.27
CA SER A 41 17.40 24.96 1.06
C SER A 41 17.35 23.45 1.33
N THR A 42 17.95 22.99 2.43
CA THR A 42 17.90 21.59 2.87
C THR A 42 16.46 21.15 3.12
N LYS A 43 15.65 21.98 3.77
CA LYS A 43 14.22 21.71 4.01
C LYS A 43 13.45 21.45 2.71
N ARG A 44 13.70 22.27 1.68
CA ARG A 44 13.01 22.16 0.39
C ARG A 44 13.45 20.92 -0.38
N TYR A 45 14.73 20.56 -0.30
CA TYR A 45 15.26 19.34 -0.92
C TYR A 45 14.69 18.08 -0.26
N GLN A 46 14.71 18.01 1.07
CA GLN A 46 14.18 16.88 1.84
C GLN A 46 12.68 16.68 1.65
N LYS A 47 11.89 17.77 1.62
CA LYS A 47 10.46 17.68 1.30
C LYS A 47 10.21 17.03 -0.06
N ARG A 48 10.99 17.41 -1.08
CA ARG A 48 10.87 16.82 -2.43
C ARG A 48 11.29 15.35 -2.45
N ALA A 49 12.37 14.99 -1.76
CA ALA A 49 12.81 13.60 -1.65
C ALA A 49 11.73 12.71 -1.03
N VAL A 50 11.10 13.16 0.05
CA VAL A 50 10.01 12.41 0.69
C VAL A 50 8.76 12.35 -0.17
N THR A 51 8.38 13.44 -0.84
CA THR A 51 7.28 13.40 -1.81
C THR A 51 7.58 12.40 -2.93
N SER A 52 8.80 12.40 -3.47
CA SER A 52 9.22 11.42 -4.48
C SER A 52 9.16 9.98 -3.96
N LEU A 53 9.61 9.73 -2.73
CA LEU A 53 9.57 8.42 -2.10
C LEU A 53 8.13 7.91 -1.93
N ILE A 54 7.21 8.79 -1.52
CA ILE A 54 5.78 8.45 -1.42
C ILE A 54 5.21 8.10 -2.80
N PHE A 55 5.49 8.91 -3.83
CA PHE A 55 5.02 8.62 -5.19
C PHE A 55 5.61 7.32 -5.75
N GLN A 56 6.87 7.00 -5.44
CA GLN A 56 7.50 5.74 -5.82
C GLN A 56 6.86 4.52 -5.14
N GLY A 57 6.29 4.65 -3.95
CA GLY A 57 5.54 3.56 -3.31
C GLY A 57 4.08 3.47 -3.78
N VAL A 58 3.42 4.63 -3.92
CA VAL A 58 1.99 4.71 -4.27
C VAL A 58 1.72 4.28 -5.71
N VAL A 59 2.55 4.69 -6.67
CA VAL A 59 2.29 4.42 -8.09
C VAL A 59 2.37 2.91 -8.41
N PRO A 60 3.44 2.17 -8.05
CA PRO A 60 3.47 0.72 -8.21
C PRO A 60 2.39 0.03 -7.38
N GLY A 61 2.12 0.53 -6.17
CA GLY A 61 1.04 0.03 -5.33
C GLY A 61 -0.30 0.06 -6.06
N LEU A 62 -0.70 1.20 -6.63
CA LEU A 62 -1.95 1.31 -7.37
C LEU A 62 -1.97 0.44 -8.63
N ILE A 63 -0.85 0.35 -9.36
CA ILE A 63 -0.76 -0.42 -10.60
C ILE A 63 -0.86 -1.93 -10.36
N TYR A 64 -0.31 -2.46 -9.26
CA TYR A 64 -0.30 -3.90 -9.00
C TYR A 64 -1.39 -4.38 -8.05
N VAL A 65 -1.77 -3.55 -7.07
CA VAL A 65 -2.77 -3.94 -6.06
C VAL A 65 -4.19 -3.83 -6.63
N LEU A 66 -4.49 -2.78 -7.40
CA LEU A 66 -5.83 -2.56 -7.94
C LEU A 66 -6.29 -3.69 -8.88
N PRO A 67 -5.49 -4.14 -9.88
CA PRO A 67 -5.90 -5.25 -10.74
C PRO A 67 -6.07 -6.56 -9.95
N ALA A 68 -5.22 -6.83 -8.96
CA ALA A 68 -5.34 -8.02 -8.12
C ALA A 68 -6.67 -8.06 -7.34
N PHE A 69 -7.14 -6.91 -6.82
CA PHE A 69 -8.44 -6.82 -6.17
C PHE A 69 -9.61 -6.98 -7.16
N ILE A 70 -9.48 -6.43 -8.37
CA ILE A 70 -10.50 -6.57 -9.43
C ILE A 70 -10.60 -8.04 -9.85
N GLU A 71 -9.48 -8.70 -10.14
CA GLU A 71 -9.44 -10.12 -10.51
C GLU A 71 -10.02 -11.02 -9.41
N ALA A 72 -9.66 -10.78 -8.14
CA ALA A 72 -10.22 -11.52 -7.02
C ALA A 72 -11.75 -11.32 -6.90
N GLY A 73 -12.23 -10.10 -7.08
CA GLY A 73 -13.66 -9.79 -7.06
C GLY A 73 -14.43 -10.51 -8.18
N LEU A 74 -13.90 -10.47 -9.41
CA LEU A 74 -14.48 -11.16 -10.55
C LEU A 74 -14.48 -12.69 -10.36
N TYR A 75 -13.40 -13.25 -9.79
CA TYR A 75 -13.33 -14.68 -9.49
C TYR A 75 -14.42 -15.11 -8.49
N MET A 76 -14.61 -14.35 -7.41
CA MET A 76 -15.65 -14.61 -6.41
C MET A 76 -17.06 -14.53 -7.00
N GLN A 77 -17.33 -13.54 -7.86
CA GLN A 77 -18.62 -13.39 -8.53
C GLN A 77 -18.91 -14.59 -9.46
N THR A 78 -17.89 -15.06 -10.19
CA THR A 78 -18.02 -16.21 -11.10
C THR A 78 -18.34 -17.49 -10.34
N ILE A 79 -17.74 -17.70 -9.16
CA ILE A 79 -18.07 -18.84 -8.30
C ILE A 79 -19.51 -18.76 -7.78
N SER A 80 -19.97 -17.58 -7.34
CA SER A 80 -21.35 -17.39 -6.86
C SER A 80 -22.37 -17.76 -7.94
N MET A 81 -22.17 -17.24 -9.15
CA MET A 81 -23.03 -17.54 -10.30
C MET A 81 -22.97 -19.03 -10.70
N GLY A 82 -21.82 -19.69 -10.51
CA GLY A 82 -21.68 -21.13 -10.75
C GLY A 82 -22.44 -22.00 -9.75
N GLN A 83 -22.59 -21.55 -8.50
CA GLN A 83 -23.37 -22.27 -7.48
C GLN A 83 -24.89 -22.03 -7.60
N GLU A 84 -25.31 -20.88 -8.12
CA GLU A 84 -26.72 -20.57 -8.35
C GLU A 84 -27.33 -21.36 -9.52
N ASN A 85 -26.49 -21.85 -10.45
CA ASN A 85 -26.91 -22.58 -11.65
C ASN A 85 -26.68 -24.12 -11.58
N ALA A 86 -26.28 -24.64 -10.42
CA ALA A 86 -26.03 -26.07 -10.16
C ALA A 86 -27.08 -26.65 -9.21
#